data_AF-A0A7W5CD50-F1
#
_entry.id   AF-A0A7W5CD50-F1
#
_cell.length_a   1.000
_cell.length_b   1.000
_cell.length_c   1.000
_cell.angle_alpha   90.00
_cell.angle_beta   90.00
_cell.angle_gamma   90.00
#
_symmetry.space_group_name_H-M   'P 1'
#
loop_
_entity.id
_entity.type
_entity.pdbx_description
1 polymer ?
#
loop_
_entity_poly.entity_id
_entity_poly.type
_entity_poly.pdbx_seq_one_letter_code
_entity_poly.pdbx_strand_id
1 'polypeptide(L)'
;MRNKKVFFSMLISQILFGFFTLIWFFVSLMSFMIFDNPNGENMFWPLLLFILNWLYPVALIASIIISWVLYRRNKMKAAVTISLVPLLWVLALASLFLFA
;
A
#
# COMPACT_ATOMS: atom_id res chain seq x y z
N MET A 1 -1.93 -25.92 -9.42
CA MET A 1 -1.77 -24.89 -8.36
C MET A 1 -1.32 -25.58 -7.08
N ARG A 2 -0.20 -25.16 -6.47
CA ARG A 2 0.46 -25.91 -5.39
C ARG A 2 -0.26 -25.80 -4.04
N ASN A 3 -0.84 -24.63 -3.76
CA ASN A 3 -1.75 -24.39 -2.65
C ASN A 3 -2.85 -23.42 -3.12
N LYS A 4 -4.08 -23.91 -3.27
CA LYS A 4 -5.21 -23.13 -3.80
C LYS A 4 -5.62 -22.00 -2.84
N LYS A 5 -5.61 -22.26 -1.53
CA LYS A 5 -6.00 -21.25 -0.52
C LYS A 5 -5.08 -20.04 -0.56
N VAL A 6 -3.77 -20.27 -0.56
CA VAL A 6 -2.76 -19.19 -0.62
C VAL A 6 -2.85 -18.42 -1.93
N PHE A 7 -3.05 -19.12 -3.04
CA PHE A 7 -3.24 -18.49 -4.35
C PHE A 7 -4.42 -17.51 -4.34
N PHE A 8 -5.60 -17.97 -3.89
CA PHE A 8 -6.78 -17.11 -3.85
C PHE A 8 -6.61 -15.96 -2.87
N SER A 9 -6.00 -16.19 -1.71
CA SER A 9 -5.71 -15.12 -0.75
C SER A 9 -4.86 -14.02 -1.38
N MET A 10 -3.75 -14.36 -2.05
CA MET A 10 -2.89 -13.37 -2.70
C MET A 10 -3.63 -12.64 -3.83
N LEU A 11 -4.36 -13.38 -4.68
CA LEU A 11 -5.08 -12.80 -5.80
C LEU A 11 -6.17 -11.82 -5.34
N ILE A 12 -6.98 -12.22 -4.36
CA ILE A 12 -8.05 -11.38 -3.81
C ILE A 12 -7.45 -10.13 -3.16
N SER A 13 -6.40 -10.27 -2.35
CA SER A 13 -5.72 -9.12 -1.74
C SER A 13 -5.19 -8.16 -2.79
N GLN A 14 -4.52 -8.66 -3.84
CA GLN A 14 -3.97 -7.82 -4.90
C GLN A 14 -5.05 -7.10 -5.71
N ILE A 15 -6.20 -7.74 -5.96
CA ILE A 15 -7.35 -7.09 -6.61
C ILE A 15 -7.92 -5.98 -5.72
N LEU A 16 -8.13 -6.27 -4.42
CA LEU A 16 -8.64 -5.28 -3.47
C LEU A 16 -7.72 -4.05 -3.37
N PHE A 17 -6.40 -4.27 -3.25
CA PHE A 17 -5.42 -3.19 -3.25
C PHE A 17 -5.34 -2.49 -4.61
N GLY A 18 -5.50 -3.23 -5.72
CA GLY A 18 -5.66 -2.65 -7.04
C GLY A 18 -6.78 -1.61 -7.09
N PHE A 19 -7.98 -1.96 -6.59
CA PHE A 19 -9.10 -1.03 -6.48
C PHE A 19 -8.84 0.13 -5.51
N PHE A 20 -8.18 -0.14 -4.38
CA PHE A 20 -7.81 0.90 -3.41
C PHE A 20 -6.92 2.00 -4.01
N THR A 21 -6.20 1.71 -5.08
CA THR A 21 -5.41 2.70 -5.84
C THR A 21 -6.25 3.92 -6.25
N LEU A 22 -7.55 3.74 -6.55
CA LEU A 22 -8.43 4.86 -6.91
C LEU A 22 -8.62 5.82 -5.73
N ILE A 23 -8.87 5.29 -4.54
CA ILE A 23 -9.06 6.07 -3.30
C ILE A 23 -7.74 6.72 -2.91
N TRP A 24 -6.66 5.95 -2.89
CA TRP A 24 -5.32 6.43 -2.59
C TRP A 24 -4.90 7.56 -3.55
N PHE A 25 -5.18 7.43 -4.85
CA PHE A 25 -4.79 8.43 -5.84
C PHE A 25 -5.44 9.79 -5.56
N PHE A 26 -6.73 9.80 -5.22
CA PHE A 26 -7.42 11.01 -4.79
C PHE A 26 -6.76 11.66 -3.57
N VAL A 27 -6.50 10.88 -2.51
CA VAL A 27 -5.83 11.38 -1.30
C VAL A 27 -4.42 11.90 -1.61
N SER A 28 -3.71 11.22 -2.52
CA SER A 28 -2.35 11.60 -2.92
C SER A 28 -2.30 12.91 -3.67
N LEU A 29 -3.30 13.20 -4.51
CA LEU A 29 -3.41 14.51 -5.15
C LEU A 29 -3.67 15.62 -4.12
N MET A 30 -4.51 15.37 -3.11
CA MET A 30 -4.74 16.33 -2.02
C MET A 30 -3.50 16.53 -1.14
N SER A 31 -2.61 15.54 -1.04
CA SER A 31 -1.39 15.66 -0.24
C SER A 31 -0.43 16.77 -0.71
N PHE A 32 -0.55 17.25 -1.96
CA PHE A 32 0.23 18.40 -2.45
C PHE A 32 -0.10 19.73 -1.75
N MET A 33 -1.24 19.83 -1.06
CA MET A 33 -1.62 21.04 -0.30
C MET A 33 -0.64 21.38 0.82
N ILE A 34 0.25 20.44 1.22
CA ILE A 34 1.37 20.72 2.11
C ILE A 34 2.25 21.89 1.61
N PHE A 35 2.39 22.04 0.29
CA PHE A 35 3.24 23.04 -0.34
C PHE A 35 2.58 24.41 -0.44
N ASP A 36 1.29 24.54 -0.08
CA ASP A 36 0.60 25.84 0.00
C ASP A 36 0.98 26.61 1.27
N ASN A 37 1.53 25.92 2.28
CA ASN A 37 2.04 26.54 3.50
C ASN A 37 3.45 27.10 3.28
N PRO A 38 3.74 28.38 3.60
CA PRO A 38 5.10 28.92 3.57
C PRO A 38 6.05 28.08 4.45
N ASN A 39 7.11 27.53 3.85
CA ASN A 39 8.05 26.57 4.47
C ASN A 39 7.50 25.15 4.71
N GLY A 40 6.40 24.75 4.07
CA GLY A 40 5.85 23.39 4.20
C GLY A 40 6.86 22.30 3.80
N GLU A 41 7.74 22.59 2.85
CA GLU A 41 8.84 21.73 2.42
C GLU A 41 9.92 21.53 3.49
N ASN A 42 10.05 22.46 4.44
CA ASN A 42 11.00 22.36 5.54
C ASN A 42 10.40 21.64 6.76
N MET A 43 9.11 21.30 6.73
CA MET A 43 8.45 20.57 7.80
C MET A 43 8.70 19.06 7.65
N PHE A 44 9.52 18.50 8.53
CA PHE A 44 9.93 17.10 8.47
C PHE A 44 8.74 16.11 8.45
N TRP A 45 7.80 16.23 9.39
CA TRP A 45 6.69 15.26 9.52
C TRP A 45 5.72 15.28 8.33
N PRO A 46 5.20 16.43 7.89
CA PRO A 46 4.35 16.49 6.71
C PRO A 46 5.05 15.98 5.45
N LEU A 47 6.33 16.33 5.23
CA LEU A 47 7.09 15.86 4.07
C LEU A 47 7.31 14.34 4.12
N LEU A 48 7.61 13.78 5.28
CA LEU A 48 7.74 12.34 5.47
C LEU A 48 6.42 11.61 5.13
N LEU A 49 5.28 12.12 5.62
CA LEU A 49 3.97 11.54 5.32
C LEU A 49 3.62 11.64 3.82
N PHE A 50 3.97 12.76 3.18
CA PHE A 50 3.84 12.93 1.73
C PHE A 50 4.63 11.83 0.99
N ILE A 51 5.92 11.65 1.30
CA ILE A 51 6.76 10.63 0.67
C ILE A 51 6.22 9.22 0.93
N LEU A 52 5.86 8.91 2.17
CA LEU A 52 5.32 7.60 2.54
C LEU A 52 4.00 7.31 1.82
N ASN A 53 3.12 8.30 1.68
CA ASN A 53 1.90 8.16 0.92
C ASN A 53 2.20 7.84 -0.56
N TRP A 54 3.15 8.53 -1.18
CA TRP A 54 3.56 8.28 -2.57
C TRP A 54 4.27 6.94 -2.82
N LEU A 55 4.73 6.24 -1.78
CA LEU A 55 5.34 4.91 -1.90
C LEU A 55 4.32 3.78 -2.11
N TYR A 56 3.02 4.02 -1.97
CA TYR A 56 1.98 3.00 -2.16
C TYR A 56 2.09 2.19 -3.48
N PRO A 57 2.16 2.80 -4.68
CA PRO A 57 2.24 2.04 -5.93
C PRO A 57 3.50 1.19 -6.02
N VAL A 58 4.62 1.67 -5.47
CA VAL A 58 5.88 0.91 -5.39
C VAL A 58 5.68 -0.31 -4.49
N ALA A 59 5.09 -0.11 -3.30
CA ALA A 59 4.80 -1.19 -2.36
C ALA A 59 3.79 -2.22 -2.93
N LEU A 60 2.78 -1.76 -3.68
CA LEU A 60 1.81 -2.62 -4.34
C LEU A 60 2.47 -3.50 -5.41
N ILE A 61 3.24 -2.91 -6.32
CA ILE A 61 3.92 -3.67 -7.39
C ILE A 61 4.96 -4.62 -6.79
N ALA A 62 5.78 -4.14 -5.85
CA ALA A 62 6.78 -4.97 -5.18
C ALA A 62 6.14 -6.14 -4.43
N SER A 63 5.04 -5.91 -3.71
CA SER A 63 4.33 -6.96 -2.99
C SER A 63 3.74 -8.02 -3.93
N ILE A 64 3.19 -7.61 -5.09
CA ILE A 64 2.72 -8.53 -6.13
C ILE A 64 3.89 -9.42 -6.59
N ILE A 65 4.98 -8.83 -7.08
CA ILE A 65 6.10 -9.57 -7.66
C ILE A 65 6.71 -10.52 -6.62
N ILE A 66 7.07 -10.00 -5.44
CA ILE A 66 7.77 -10.76 -4.41
C ILE A 66 6.89 -11.88 -3.87
N SER A 67 5.60 -11.65 -3.64
CA SER A 67 4.70 -12.68 -3.13
C SER A 67 4.56 -13.86 -4.10
N TRP A 68 4.45 -13.61 -5.42
CA TRP A 68 4.41 -14.67 -6.43
C TRP A 68 5.73 -15.45 -6.54
N VAL A 69 6.88 -14.77 -6.44
CA VAL A 69 8.20 -15.43 -6.37
C VAL A 69 8.27 -16.35 -5.15
N LEU A 70 7.84 -15.88 -3.97
CA LEU A 70 7.82 -16.69 -2.74
C LEU A 70 6.87 -17.88 -2.83
N TYR A 71 5.70 -17.71 -3.46
CA TYR A 71 4.75 -18.80 -3.74
C TYR A 71 5.40 -19.91 -4.57
N ARG A 72 6.15 -19.54 -5.63
CA ARG A 72 6.88 -20.50 -6.47
C ARG A 72 8.00 -21.22 -5.70
N ARG A 73 8.64 -20.52 -4.75
CA ARG A 73 9.67 -21.07 -3.85
C ARG A 73 9.14 -21.86 -2.64
N ASN A 74 7.85 -22.20 -2.62
CA ASN A 74 7.18 -22.89 -1.51
C ASN A 74 7.12 -22.12 -0.17
N LYS A 75 7.45 -20.82 -0.15
CA LYS A 75 7.44 -20.01 1.07
C LYS A 75 6.04 -19.41 1.30
N MET A 76 5.06 -20.27 1.58
CA MET A 76 3.64 -19.90 1.60
C MET A 76 3.29 -18.81 2.63
N LYS A 77 3.78 -18.94 3.87
CA LYS A 77 3.54 -17.92 4.92
C LYS A 77 4.08 -16.56 4.48
N ALA A 78 5.33 -16.52 4.03
CA ALA A 78 5.95 -15.29 3.56
C ALA A 78 5.25 -14.71 2.32
N ALA A 79 4.77 -15.56 1.39
CA ALA A 79 4.03 -15.10 0.22
C ALA A 79 2.76 -14.34 0.61
N VAL A 80 1.97 -14.88 1.56
CA VAL A 80 0.77 -14.20 2.08
C VAL A 80 1.15 -12.92 2.81
N THR A 81 2.10 -12.98 3.74
CA THR A 81 2.52 -11.80 4.52
C THR A 81 2.97 -10.66 3.61
N ILE A 82 3.79 -10.95 2.60
CA ILE A 82 4.25 -9.93 1.65
C ILE A 82 3.09 -9.40 0.81
N SER A 83 2.15 -10.25 0.38
CA SER A 83 0.98 -9.80 -0.39
C SER A 83 0.09 -8.83 0.38
N LEU A 84 0.17 -8.81 1.72
CA LEU A 84 -0.58 -7.92 2.60
C LEU A 84 0.14 -6.62 2.94
N VAL A 85 1.38 -6.39 2.45
CA VAL A 85 2.10 -5.13 2.71
C VAL A 85 1.30 -3.87 2.35
N PRO A 86 0.56 -3.80 1.23
CA PRO A 86 -0.24 -2.62 0.89
C PRO A 86 -1.36 -2.32 1.90
N LEU A 87 -1.74 -3.29 2.75
CA LEU A 87 -2.72 -3.10 3.82
C LEU A 87 -2.28 -2.00 4.80
N LEU A 88 -0.98 -1.75 4.96
CA LEU A 88 -0.48 -0.68 5.83
C LEU A 88 -1.00 0.70 5.38
N TRP A 89 -1.07 0.96 4.08
CA TRP A 89 -1.64 2.21 3.55
C TRP A 89 -3.15 2.25 3.71
N VAL A 90 -3.84 1.12 3.50
CA VAL A 90 -5.28 1.02 3.70
C VAL A 90 -5.63 1.35 5.15
N LEU A 91 -4.93 0.77 6.12
CA LEU A 91 -5.16 1.00 7.54
C LEU A 91 -4.79 2.42 7.95
N ALA A 92 -3.69 2.97 7.44
CA ALA A 92 -3.31 4.35 7.70
C ALA A 92 -4.41 5.33 7.22
N LEU A 93 -4.89 5.18 5.99
CA LEU A 93 -5.96 6.02 5.46
C LEU A 93 -7.30 5.77 6.16
N ALA A 94 -7.66 4.53 6.45
CA ALA A 94 -8.87 4.21 7.20
C ALA A 94 -8.86 4.82 8.61
N SER A 95 -7.68 4.88 9.26
CA SER A 95 -7.55 5.49 10.58
C SER A 95 -7.89 6.99 10.57
N LEU A 96 -7.59 7.70 9.47
CA LEU A 96 -7.98 9.10 9.34
C LEU A 96 -9.50 9.28 9.39
N PHE A 97 -10.27 8.36 8.80
CA PHE A 97 -11.74 8.43 8.84
C PHE A 97 -12.36 8.05 10.19
N LEU A 98 -11.64 7.31 11.05
CA LEU A 98 -12.13 6.94 12.37
C LEU A 98 -11.95 8.04 13.41
N PHE A 99 -11.00 8.95 13.19
CA PHE A 99 -10.65 10.04 14.10
C PHE A 99 -10.91 11.45 13.53
N ALA A 100 -11.40 11.54 12.28
CA ALA A 100 -11.90 12.78 11.67
C ALA A 100 -13.37 13.01 12.03
#